data_AF-A0A0M3J5E0-F1
#
_entry.id   AF-A0A0M3J5E0-F1
#
_cell.length_a   1.000
_cell.length_b   1.000
_cell.length_c   1.000
_cell.angle_alpha   90.00
_cell.angle_beta   90.00
_cell.angle_gamma   90.00
#
_symmetry.space_group_name_H-M   'P 1'
#
loop_
_entity.id
_entity.type
_entity.pdbx_description
1 polymer ?
#
loop_
_entity_poly.entity_id
_entity_poly.type
_entity_poly.pdbx_seq_one_letter_code
_entity_poly.pdbx_strand_id
1 'polypeptide(L)'
;MVDACWDYIYLGVAYDAKTMPVPEEKLSKLRREFLYWYPVDMRVSGKDLVQNHLTYFLFNHVTIWKDHPELWPKSIRANGHLLLNNEKMSKQTGNFLTLSDSVTQFSADGMRLSLADAGDYVEDANFVFAMADAGILRLYNLLEWIKEMVVLRDTNALRTGATHSFADRVFDNQMNTAIRLTATNYETTLFKEALKTGFFEYQSYRDKYRELCGGDTGMHVDLVFKWIETQAIILSPICPHIGEQIWQILGKKNLIVCERWPLVAEPNPITAKEAEFIEDAMKEFRARLKNHTNPKKKGNPAVVSAPPTEAIIYVAKEYPSWQREVLTILNQLYSDGHDELPDNKVISQRLLAEASLKKVAKRTMPFVQMIKENLALHGRGALDMGCRFDQADVLRENMDYILVNLELEKVQIKDTSEQGIEANIVDITCPGRPIIMYYQPKVCM
;
A
#
# COMPACT_ATOMS: atom_id res chain seq x y z
N MET A 1 -30.83 -34.49 27.72
CA MET A 1 -29.82 -35.14 26.86
C MET A 1 -29.04 -36.10 27.74
N VAL A 2 -28.74 -37.30 27.24
CA VAL A 2 -27.93 -38.33 27.91
C VAL A 2 -26.69 -38.62 27.06
N ASP A 3 -25.68 -39.28 27.61
CA ASP A 3 -24.39 -39.53 26.94
C ASP A 3 -24.56 -40.22 25.59
N ALA A 4 -25.42 -41.24 25.49
CA ALA A 4 -25.72 -41.92 24.23
C ALA A 4 -26.22 -40.96 23.13
N CYS A 5 -26.97 -39.91 23.49
CA CYS A 5 -27.37 -38.89 22.52
C CYS A 5 -26.18 -38.04 22.04
N TRP A 6 -25.22 -37.74 22.92
CA TRP A 6 -24.02 -36.98 22.56
C TRP A 6 -23.05 -37.81 21.72
N ASP A 7 -22.89 -39.09 22.04
CA ASP A 7 -22.07 -40.02 21.27
C ASP A 7 -22.61 -40.21 19.85
N TYR A 8 -23.94 -40.24 19.69
CA TYR A 8 -24.56 -40.21 18.35
C TYR A 8 -24.16 -38.96 17.56
N ILE A 9 -24.22 -37.79 18.19
CA ILE A 9 -23.99 -36.49 17.53
C ILE A 9 -22.50 -36.31 17.20
N TYR A 10 -21.60 -36.56 18.14
CA TYR A 10 -20.19 -36.16 18.05
C TYR A 10 -19.22 -37.30 17.71
N LEU A 11 -19.56 -38.54 18.07
CA LEU A 11 -18.70 -39.72 17.87
C LEU A 11 -19.26 -40.66 16.79
N GLY A 12 -20.45 -40.37 16.29
CA GLY A 12 -21.06 -41.05 15.17
C GLY A 12 -21.69 -42.41 15.47
N VAL A 13 -21.95 -42.72 16.74
CA VAL A 13 -22.63 -43.94 17.20
C VAL A 13 -24.02 -44.07 16.54
N ALA A 14 -24.47 -45.30 16.28
CA ALA A 14 -25.78 -45.57 15.70
C ALA A 14 -26.93 -45.21 16.66
N TYR A 15 -28.07 -44.78 16.12
CA TYR A 15 -29.24 -44.44 16.93
C TYR A 15 -29.80 -45.68 17.64
N ASP A 16 -30.17 -45.53 18.91
CA ASP A 16 -30.87 -46.55 19.68
C ASP A 16 -32.00 -45.93 20.51
N ALA A 17 -33.24 -46.18 20.11
CA ALA A 17 -34.43 -45.67 20.79
C ALA A 17 -34.57 -46.13 22.25
N LYS A 18 -33.88 -47.20 22.68
CA LYS A 18 -33.93 -47.69 24.06
C LYS A 18 -33.06 -46.85 25.00
N THR A 19 -31.93 -46.37 24.51
CA THR A 19 -30.95 -45.61 25.31
C THR A 19 -31.00 -44.10 25.03
N MET A 20 -31.57 -43.71 23.87
CA MET A 20 -31.67 -42.32 23.44
C MET A 20 -33.13 -41.83 23.53
N PRO A 21 -33.49 -41.03 24.56
CA PRO A 21 -34.87 -40.55 24.75
C PRO A 21 -35.30 -39.46 23.74
N VAL A 22 -34.40 -39.01 22.87
CA VAL A 22 -34.66 -37.98 21.86
C VAL A 22 -34.88 -38.66 20.50
N PRO A 23 -35.90 -38.24 19.71
CA PRO A 23 -36.13 -38.78 18.38
C PRO A 23 -34.92 -38.61 17.44
N GLU A 24 -34.63 -39.64 16.64
CA GLU A 24 -33.51 -39.63 15.69
C GLU A 24 -33.54 -38.43 14.73
N GLU A 25 -34.73 -38.01 14.28
CA GLU A 25 -34.88 -36.84 13.39
C GLU A 25 -34.25 -35.56 13.98
N LYS A 26 -34.31 -35.38 15.30
CA LYS A 26 -33.70 -34.23 15.97
C LYS A 26 -32.21 -34.43 16.16
N LEU A 27 -31.78 -35.62 16.57
CA LEU A 27 -30.36 -35.94 16.76
C LEU A 27 -29.58 -35.89 15.45
N SER A 28 -30.15 -36.39 14.35
CA SER A 28 -29.56 -36.33 13.01
C SER A 28 -29.39 -34.91 12.51
N LYS A 29 -30.34 -34.00 12.79
CA LYS A 29 -30.19 -32.57 12.52
C LYS A 29 -28.99 -31.98 13.28
N LEU A 30 -28.87 -32.28 14.58
CA LEU A 30 -27.74 -31.81 15.40
C LEU A 30 -26.40 -32.38 14.92
N ARG A 31 -26.35 -33.67 14.58
CA ARG A 31 -25.17 -34.33 14.00
C ARG A 31 -24.77 -33.66 12.68
N ARG A 32 -25.74 -33.36 11.81
CA ARG A 32 -25.48 -32.67 10.54
C ARG A 32 -24.89 -31.28 10.75
N GLU A 33 -25.41 -30.51 11.70
CA GLU A 33 -24.82 -29.19 12.05
C GLU A 33 -23.38 -29.34 12.53
N PHE A 34 -23.11 -30.28 13.44
CA PHE A 34 -21.75 -30.54 13.91
C PHE A 34 -20.81 -30.90 12.74
N LEU A 35 -21.18 -31.88 11.93
CA LEU A 35 -20.36 -32.35 10.80
C LEU A 35 -20.16 -31.29 9.70
N TYR A 36 -21.03 -30.29 9.63
CA TYR A 36 -20.89 -29.17 8.69
C TYR A 36 -19.93 -28.11 9.20
N TRP A 37 -20.05 -27.72 10.48
CA TRP A 37 -19.28 -26.60 11.06
C TRP A 37 -17.90 -27.00 11.60
N TYR A 38 -17.69 -28.27 11.97
CA TYR A 38 -16.38 -28.74 12.40
C TYR A 38 -15.48 -29.09 11.20
N PRO A 39 -14.14 -28.96 11.36
CA PRO A 39 -13.43 -28.56 12.57
C PRO A 39 -13.42 -27.04 12.82
N VAL A 40 -12.93 -26.63 13.99
CA VAL A 40 -12.68 -25.20 14.29
C VAL A 40 -11.60 -24.67 13.34
N ASP A 41 -11.99 -23.85 12.35
CA ASP A 41 -11.08 -23.28 11.36
C ASP A 41 -10.04 -22.34 11.99
N MET A 42 -10.47 -21.47 12.91
CA MET A 42 -9.60 -20.54 13.62
C MET A 42 -10.10 -20.23 15.03
N ARG A 43 -9.17 -20.24 16.00
CA ARG A 43 -9.39 -19.78 17.38
C ARG A 43 -8.49 -18.60 17.68
N VAL A 44 -9.06 -17.42 17.93
CA VAL A 44 -8.32 -16.20 18.27
C VAL A 44 -8.34 -15.96 19.79
N SER A 45 -7.21 -15.58 20.37
CA SER A 45 -7.09 -15.40 21.83
C SER A 45 -5.88 -14.55 22.24
N GLY A 46 -5.91 -13.99 23.44
CA GLY A 46 -4.73 -13.43 24.08
C GLY A 46 -3.64 -14.47 24.34
N LYS A 47 -2.37 -14.05 24.31
CA LYS A 47 -1.19 -14.89 24.50
C LYS A 47 -1.11 -15.57 25.88
N ASP A 48 -1.78 -15.01 26.88
CA ASP A 48 -1.89 -15.55 28.24
C ASP A 48 -2.59 -16.92 28.29
N LEU A 49 -3.46 -17.22 27.32
CA LEU A 49 -4.20 -18.48 27.26
C LEU A 49 -3.44 -19.61 26.55
N VAL A 50 -2.29 -19.33 25.95
CA VAL A 50 -1.47 -20.33 25.23
C VAL A 50 -1.05 -21.45 26.16
N GLN A 51 -0.53 -21.13 27.34
CA GLN A 51 0.01 -22.09 28.30
C GLN A 51 -1.05 -22.88 29.09
N ASN A 52 -2.34 -22.58 28.89
CA ASN A 52 -3.44 -23.21 29.61
C ASN A 52 -4.59 -23.60 28.66
N HIS A 53 -5.60 -22.75 28.50
CA HIS A 53 -6.82 -23.03 27.75
C HIS A 53 -6.55 -23.52 26.34
N LEU A 54 -5.65 -22.88 25.58
CA LEU A 54 -5.36 -23.28 24.20
C LEU A 54 -4.61 -24.62 24.14
N THR A 55 -3.75 -24.89 25.13
CA THR A 55 -3.10 -26.20 25.28
C THR A 55 -4.13 -27.28 25.62
N TYR A 56 -5.00 -27.03 26.59
CA TYR A 56 -6.07 -27.97 26.98
C TYR A 56 -7.11 -28.14 25.86
N PHE A 57 -7.37 -27.09 25.08
CA PHE A 57 -8.23 -27.14 23.90
C PHE A 57 -7.74 -28.20 22.90
N LEU A 58 -6.44 -28.24 22.62
CA LEU A 58 -5.83 -29.28 21.78
C LEU A 58 -5.94 -30.66 22.43
N PHE A 59 -5.54 -30.80 23.71
CA PHE A 59 -5.60 -32.10 24.41
C PHE A 59 -7.02 -32.70 24.42
N ASN A 60 -8.04 -31.89 24.70
CA ASN A 60 -9.42 -32.35 24.72
C ASN A 60 -9.89 -32.78 23.33
N HIS A 61 -9.58 -32.02 22.27
CA HIS A 61 -9.96 -32.39 20.90
C HIS A 61 -9.32 -33.71 20.47
N VAL A 62 -8.01 -33.87 20.71
CA VAL A 62 -7.29 -35.10 20.39
C VAL A 62 -7.80 -36.28 21.21
N THR A 63 -8.21 -36.07 22.46
CA THR A 63 -8.72 -37.15 23.32
C THR A 63 -10.11 -37.62 22.90
N ILE A 64 -11.02 -36.68 22.61
CA ILE A 64 -12.41 -36.99 22.22
C ILE A 64 -12.45 -37.60 20.80
N TRP A 65 -11.71 -37.01 19.86
CA TRP A 65 -11.69 -37.38 18.44
C TRP A 65 -10.35 -37.99 18.02
N LYS A 66 -9.82 -38.91 18.84
CA LYS A 66 -8.50 -39.51 18.66
C LYS A 66 -8.29 -40.19 17.29
N ASP A 67 -9.35 -40.79 16.75
CA ASP A 67 -9.33 -41.52 15.48
C ASP A 67 -9.80 -40.64 14.30
N HIS A 68 -10.09 -39.36 14.56
CA HIS A 68 -10.68 -38.40 13.61
C HIS A 68 -9.89 -37.08 13.58
N PRO A 69 -8.63 -37.10 13.08
CA PRO A 69 -7.79 -35.91 13.00
C PRO A 69 -8.38 -34.79 12.14
N GLU A 70 -9.30 -35.10 11.22
CA GLU A 70 -10.05 -34.13 10.43
C GLU A 70 -10.96 -33.22 11.29
N LEU A 71 -11.30 -33.63 12.52
CA LEU A 71 -12.08 -32.86 13.47
C LEU A 71 -11.21 -32.01 14.42
N TRP A 72 -9.88 -32.09 14.29
CA TRP A 72 -8.95 -31.33 15.14
C TRP A 72 -8.88 -29.85 14.69
N PRO A 73 -8.61 -28.91 15.61
CA PRO A 73 -8.54 -27.48 15.29
C PRO A 73 -7.49 -27.20 14.21
N LYS A 74 -7.84 -26.38 13.21
CA LYS A 74 -6.96 -26.07 12.07
C LYS A 74 -5.96 -24.95 12.35
N SER A 75 -6.36 -23.92 13.09
CA SER A 75 -5.47 -22.79 13.39
C SER A 75 -5.79 -22.08 14.72
N ILE A 76 -4.76 -21.49 15.32
CA ILE A 76 -4.83 -20.67 16.53
C ILE A 76 -4.06 -19.38 16.27
N ARG A 77 -4.69 -18.22 16.51
CA ARG A 77 -4.05 -16.90 16.41
C ARG A 77 -3.96 -16.28 17.80
N ALA A 78 -2.74 -16.12 18.30
CA ALA A 78 -2.47 -15.44 19.56
C ALA A 78 -2.15 -13.95 19.31
N ASN A 79 -2.75 -13.05 20.11
CA ASN A 79 -2.42 -11.62 20.12
C ASN A 79 -1.90 -11.18 21.50
N GLY A 80 -1.18 -10.07 21.55
CA GLY A 80 -0.76 -9.46 22.81
C GLY A 80 -1.92 -8.90 23.64
N HIS A 81 -1.59 -8.41 24.84
CA HIS A 81 -2.57 -7.68 25.65
C HIS A 81 -2.79 -6.29 25.04
N LEU A 82 -3.97 -5.72 25.28
CA LEU A 82 -4.29 -4.38 24.82
C LEU A 82 -3.81 -3.35 25.85
N LEU A 83 -2.99 -2.41 25.40
CA LEU A 83 -2.64 -1.17 26.10
C LEU A 83 -3.62 -0.06 25.70
N LEU A 84 -3.74 0.93 26.56
CA LEU A 84 -4.55 2.12 26.35
C LEU A 84 -3.66 3.36 26.48
N ASN A 85 -3.46 4.08 25.38
CA ASN A 85 -2.53 5.21 25.26
C ASN A 85 -1.10 4.88 25.76
N ASN A 86 -0.56 3.73 25.34
CA ASN A 86 0.74 3.17 25.76
C ASN A 86 0.85 2.74 27.24
N GLU A 87 -0.23 2.78 27.99
CA GLU A 87 -0.25 2.37 29.40
C GLU A 87 -1.09 1.11 29.60
N LYS A 88 -0.77 0.35 30.66
CA LYS A 88 -1.56 -0.82 31.05
C LYS A 88 -2.95 -0.38 31.48
N MET A 89 -3.97 -1.05 30.95
CA MET A 89 -5.35 -0.81 31.38
C MET A 89 -5.52 -1.19 32.86
N SER A 90 -5.93 -0.24 33.69
CA SER A 90 -6.17 -0.46 35.12
C SER A 90 -7.28 0.45 35.62
N LYS A 91 -8.26 -0.14 36.31
CA LYS A 91 -9.32 0.63 36.98
C LYS A 91 -8.77 1.54 38.07
N GLN A 92 -7.64 1.18 38.70
CA GLN A 92 -7.05 1.93 39.80
C GLN A 92 -6.35 3.22 39.32
N THR A 93 -5.74 3.20 38.13
CA THR A 93 -5.07 4.38 37.55
C THR A 93 -6.05 5.29 36.81
N GLY A 94 -7.32 4.89 36.68
CA GLY A 94 -8.32 5.58 35.85
C GLY A 94 -8.16 5.34 34.35
N ASN A 95 -7.08 4.67 33.92
CA ASN A 95 -6.84 4.32 32.52
C ASN A 95 -7.55 3.02 32.15
N PHE A 96 -8.87 3.09 32.02
CA PHE A 96 -9.72 1.94 31.70
C PHE A 96 -10.93 2.39 30.87
N LEU A 97 -11.28 1.61 29.86
CA LEU A 97 -12.50 1.81 29.07
C LEU A 97 -13.26 0.49 28.96
N THR A 98 -14.56 0.56 29.19
CA THR A 98 -15.45 -0.56 28.83
C THR A 98 -15.80 -0.47 27.35
N LEU A 99 -16.26 -1.59 26.76
CA LEU A 99 -16.77 -1.59 25.39
C LEU A 99 -17.89 -0.55 25.18
N SER A 100 -18.81 -0.43 26.15
CA SER A 100 -19.93 0.52 26.04
C SER A 100 -19.44 1.97 26.04
N ASP A 101 -18.47 2.30 26.90
CA ASP A 101 -17.87 3.64 26.95
C ASP A 101 -17.12 3.94 25.66
N SER A 102 -16.31 2.99 25.17
CA SER A 102 -15.57 3.12 23.91
C SER A 102 -16.48 3.36 22.70
N VAL A 103 -17.59 2.62 22.59
CA VAL A 103 -18.56 2.81 21.50
C VAL A 103 -19.30 4.14 21.63
N THR A 104 -19.63 4.56 22.84
CA THR A 104 -20.28 5.86 23.07
C THR A 104 -19.35 7.03 22.74
N GLN A 105 -18.07 6.90 23.06
CA GLN A 105 -17.07 7.94 22.86
C GLN A 105 -16.60 8.03 21.40
N PHE A 106 -16.36 6.90 20.73
CA PHE A 106 -15.71 6.85 19.42
C PHE A 106 -16.58 6.32 18.29
N SER A 107 -17.86 6.02 18.54
CA SER A 107 -18.72 5.18 17.69
C SER A 107 -18.20 3.74 17.53
N ALA A 108 -19.07 2.83 17.06
CA ALA A 108 -18.66 1.46 16.80
C ALA A 108 -17.56 1.37 15.73
N ASP A 109 -17.70 2.12 14.63
CA ASP A 109 -16.76 2.06 13.51
C ASP A 109 -15.46 2.82 13.77
N GLY A 110 -15.52 3.96 14.47
CA GLY A 110 -14.31 4.68 14.89
C GLY A 110 -13.48 3.87 15.88
N MET A 111 -14.13 3.18 16.83
CA MET A 111 -13.45 2.23 17.73
C MET A 111 -12.84 1.06 16.96
N ARG A 112 -13.59 0.41 16.06
CA ARG A 112 -13.10 -0.74 15.27
C ARG A 112 -11.93 -0.36 14.35
N LEU A 113 -11.95 0.83 13.76
CA LEU A 113 -10.86 1.35 12.95
C LEU A 113 -9.57 1.46 13.78
N SER A 114 -9.66 2.04 14.97
CA SER A 114 -8.50 2.16 15.89
C SER A 114 -8.04 0.80 16.41
N LEU A 115 -8.95 -0.13 16.68
CA LEU A 115 -8.59 -1.51 17.06
C LEU A 115 -7.88 -2.28 15.94
N ALA A 116 -8.25 -2.05 14.67
CA ALA A 116 -7.53 -2.64 13.54
C ALA A 116 -6.10 -2.08 13.42
N ASP A 117 -5.86 -0.82 13.78
CA ASP A 117 -4.51 -0.22 13.80
C ASP A 117 -3.67 -0.59 15.04
N ALA A 118 -4.30 -1.16 16.09
CA ALA A 118 -3.67 -1.32 17.40
C ALA A 118 -2.48 -2.29 17.40
N GLY A 119 -2.51 -3.34 16.56
CA GLY A 119 -1.41 -4.29 16.41
C GLY A 119 -1.85 -5.69 15.97
N ASP A 120 -1.07 -6.31 15.09
CA ASP A 120 -1.40 -7.61 14.49
C ASP A 120 -0.71 -8.81 15.15
N TYR A 121 0.35 -8.57 15.92
CA TYR A 121 1.26 -9.62 16.39
C TYR A 121 1.00 -10.05 17.85
N VAL A 122 1.89 -10.89 18.37
CA VAL A 122 1.88 -11.40 19.76
C VAL A 122 2.37 -10.34 20.76
N GLU A 123 3.07 -9.32 20.27
CA GLU A 123 3.41 -8.13 21.07
C GLU A 123 2.14 -7.38 21.48
N ASP A 124 2.24 -6.66 22.59
CA ASP A 124 1.08 -5.93 23.13
C ASP A 124 0.60 -4.88 22.12
N ALA A 125 -0.69 -4.94 21.81
CA ALA A 125 -1.36 -3.99 20.93
C ALA A 125 -1.68 -2.71 21.70
N ASN A 126 -1.86 -1.58 21.01
CA ASN A 126 -2.11 -0.31 21.67
C ASN A 126 -3.29 0.45 21.05
N PHE A 127 -4.32 0.70 21.85
CA PHE A 127 -5.43 1.57 21.47
C PHE A 127 -5.10 3.02 21.82
N VAL A 128 -5.04 3.89 20.83
CA VAL A 128 -4.67 5.31 20.99
C VAL A 128 -5.87 6.21 20.70
N PHE A 129 -6.25 7.07 21.65
CA PHE A 129 -7.41 7.96 21.51
C PHE A 129 -7.27 8.93 20.34
N ALA A 130 -6.11 9.57 20.22
CA ALA A 130 -5.83 10.47 19.12
C ALA A 130 -6.00 9.81 17.74
N MET A 131 -5.70 8.49 17.64
CA MET A 131 -5.91 7.73 16.41
C MET A 131 -7.39 7.43 16.17
N ALA A 132 -8.15 7.13 17.21
CA ALA A 132 -9.60 6.96 17.12
C ALA A 132 -10.29 8.26 16.67
N ASP A 133 -9.95 9.40 17.28
CA ASP A 133 -10.49 10.71 16.91
C ASP A 133 -10.15 11.08 15.46
N ALA A 134 -8.89 10.91 15.05
CA ALA A 134 -8.47 11.12 13.67
C ALA A 134 -9.19 10.17 12.69
N GLY A 135 -9.44 8.93 13.11
CA GLY A 135 -10.20 7.93 12.37
C GLY A 135 -11.64 8.37 12.11
N ILE A 136 -12.34 8.84 13.14
CA ILE A 136 -13.72 9.34 13.03
C ILE A 136 -13.79 10.50 12.03
N LEU A 137 -12.86 11.47 12.15
CA LEU A 137 -12.83 12.61 11.24
C LEU A 137 -12.60 12.17 9.78
N ARG A 138 -11.71 11.19 9.56
CA ARG A 138 -11.47 10.62 8.22
C ARG A 138 -12.70 9.92 7.66
N LEU A 139 -13.41 9.13 8.47
CA LEU A 139 -14.63 8.45 8.05
C LEU A 139 -15.75 9.44 7.71
N TYR A 140 -15.90 10.50 8.51
CA TYR A 140 -16.85 11.58 8.23
C TYR A 140 -16.53 12.30 6.92
N ASN A 141 -15.28 12.74 6.74
CA ASN A 141 -14.85 13.43 5.52
C ASN A 141 -14.97 12.53 4.27
N LEU A 142 -14.74 11.22 4.42
CA LEU A 142 -14.97 10.25 3.34
C LEU A 142 -16.45 10.23 2.92
N LEU A 143 -17.38 10.13 3.88
CA LEU A 143 -18.81 10.13 3.59
C LEU A 143 -19.27 11.43 2.91
N GLU A 144 -18.82 12.58 3.41
CA GLU A 144 -19.17 13.87 2.80
C GLU A 144 -18.62 14.00 1.38
N TRP A 145 -17.35 13.63 1.16
CA TRP A 145 -16.77 13.63 -0.19
C TRP A 145 -17.52 12.70 -1.14
N ILE A 146 -17.94 11.51 -0.68
CA ILE A 146 -18.73 10.58 -1.51
C ILE A 146 -20.08 11.19 -1.91
N LYS A 147 -20.77 11.87 -0.99
CA LYS A 147 -22.03 12.58 -1.30
C LYS A 147 -21.80 13.67 -2.35
N GLU A 148 -20.72 14.44 -2.23
CA GLU A 148 -20.33 15.44 -3.22
C GLU A 148 -20.07 14.80 -4.59
N MET A 149 -19.38 13.66 -4.65
CA MET A 149 -19.13 12.94 -5.92
C MET A 149 -20.42 12.45 -6.58
N VAL A 150 -21.40 12.01 -5.78
CA VAL A 150 -22.75 11.66 -6.28
C VAL A 150 -23.43 12.88 -6.92
N VAL A 151 -23.37 14.04 -6.28
CA VAL A 151 -23.92 15.29 -6.84
C VAL A 151 -23.21 15.67 -8.14
N LEU A 152 -21.87 15.60 -8.18
CA LEU A 152 -21.09 15.91 -9.38
C LEU A 152 -21.39 14.93 -10.54
N ARG A 153 -21.60 13.65 -10.25
CA ARG A 153 -22.06 12.67 -11.26
C ARG A 153 -23.43 13.05 -11.81
N ASP A 154 -24.39 13.30 -10.92
CA ASP A 154 -25.79 13.53 -11.31
C ASP A 154 -25.95 14.87 -12.07
N THR A 155 -25.04 15.82 -11.85
CA THR A 155 -24.95 17.09 -12.59
C THR A 155 -24.04 17.04 -13.82
N ASN A 156 -23.47 15.86 -14.17
CA ASN A 156 -22.52 15.67 -15.26
C ASN A 156 -21.28 16.60 -15.19
N ALA A 157 -20.83 16.93 -13.98
CA ALA A 157 -19.67 17.78 -13.74
C ALA A 157 -18.34 17.02 -13.72
N LEU A 158 -18.38 15.68 -13.65
CA LEU A 158 -17.20 14.81 -13.75
C LEU A 158 -16.85 14.56 -15.22
N ARG A 159 -15.56 14.34 -15.49
CA ARG A 159 -15.10 13.98 -16.84
C ARG A 159 -15.66 12.62 -17.25
N THR A 160 -16.10 12.55 -18.51
CA THR A 160 -16.60 11.34 -19.18
C THR A 160 -15.79 11.07 -20.45
N GLY A 161 -15.98 9.90 -21.06
CA GLY A 161 -15.33 9.51 -22.32
C GLY A 161 -14.24 8.46 -22.10
N ALA A 162 -13.10 8.62 -22.77
CA ALA A 162 -12.06 7.60 -22.73
C ALA A 162 -11.10 7.78 -21.54
N THR A 163 -10.79 6.68 -20.84
CA THR A 163 -9.88 6.62 -19.68
C THR A 163 -8.41 6.47 -20.09
N HIS A 164 -7.96 7.28 -21.05
CA HIS A 164 -6.63 7.11 -21.65
C HIS A 164 -5.55 8.02 -21.05
N SER A 165 -5.89 8.93 -20.13
CA SER A 165 -4.88 9.80 -19.54
C SER A 165 -3.87 9.01 -18.68
N PHE A 166 -2.66 9.54 -18.54
CA PHE A 166 -1.66 8.98 -17.64
C PHE A 166 -2.21 8.77 -16.23
N ALA A 167 -2.87 9.80 -15.67
CA ALA A 167 -3.47 9.76 -14.35
C ALA A 167 -4.52 8.65 -14.21
N ASP A 168 -5.37 8.44 -15.24
CA ASP A 168 -6.39 7.38 -15.25
C ASP A 168 -5.74 5.99 -15.18
N ARG A 169 -4.73 5.74 -16.02
CA ARG A 169 -4.02 4.45 -16.09
C ARG A 169 -3.29 4.15 -14.78
N VAL A 170 -2.61 5.15 -14.22
CA VAL A 170 -1.89 5.01 -12.94
C VAL A 170 -2.86 4.74 -11.80
N PHE A 171 -3.94 5.50 -11.71
CA PHE A 171 -4.91 5.34 -10.63
C PHE A 171 -5.59 3.97 -10.69
N ASP A 172 -6.04 3.52 -11.87
CA ASP A 172 -6.63 2.19 -12.01
C ASP A 172 -5.66 1.08 -11.61
N ASN A 173 -4.39 1.19 -12.02
CA ASN A 173 -3.35 0.24 -11.65
C ASN A 173 -3.05 0.21 -10.15
N GLN A 174 -2.99 1.38 -9.51
CA GLN A 174 -2.83 1.52 -8.06
C GLN A 174 -4.03 0.91 -7.32
N MET A 175 -5.25 1.10 -7.84
CA MET A 175 -6.42 0.47 -7.24
C MET A 175 -6.35 -1.05 -7.28
N ASN A 176 -6.03 -1.61 -8.45
CA ASN A 176 -5.90 -3.05 -8.62
C ASN A 176 -4.81 -3.62 -7.69
N THR A 177 -3.71 -2.88 -7.49
CA THR A 177 -2.62 -3.27 -6.58
C THR A 177 -3.09 -3.28 -5.12
N ALA A 178 -3.72 -2.19 -4.66
CA ALA A 178 -4.20 -2.06 -3.29
C ALA A 178 -5.23 -3.14 -2.95
N ILE A 179 -6.23 -3.34 -3.81
CA ILE A 179 -7.30 -4.34 -3.61
C ILE A 179 -6.72 -5.75 -3.42
N ARG A 180 -5.70 -6.12 -4.20
CA ARG A 180 -5.07 -7.45 -4.08
C ARG A 180 -4.22 -7.56 -2.83
N LEU A 181 -3.38 -6.56 -2.56
CA LEU A 181 -2.52 -6.56 -1.38
C LEU A 181 -3.35 -6.58 -0.09
N THR A 182 -4.44 -5.82 -0.03
CA THR A 182 -5.35 -5.84 1.11
C THR A 182 -6.05 -7.19 1.27
N ALA A 183 -6.41 -7.87 0.18
CA ALA A 183 -6.95 -9.23 0.26
C ALA A 183 -5.96 -10.19 0.93
N THR A 184 -4.70 -10.18 0.49
CA THR A 184 -3.63 -10.98 1.11
C THR A 184 -3.42 -10.63 2.59
N ASN A 185 -3.49 -9.35 2.95
CA ASN A 185 -3.39 -8.92 4.35
C ASN A 185 -4.57 -9.43 5.20
N TYR A 186 -5.79 -9.43 4.66
CA TYR A 186 -6.94 -10.03 5.35
C TYR A 186 -6.81 -11.56 5.49
N GLU A 187 -6.39 -12.26 4.44
CA GLU A 187 -6.17 -13.72 4.46
C GLU A 187 -5.12 -14.13 5.49
N THR A 188 -4.06 -13.32 5.62
CA THR A 188 -2.98 -13.53 6.59
C THR A 188 -3.29 -12.95 7.98
N THR A 189 -4.47 -12.36 8.17
CA THR A 189 -4.94 -11.75 9.43
C THR A 189 -4.07 -10.59 9.94
N LEU A 190 -3.45 -9.85 9.03
CA LEU A 190 -2.71 -8.62 9.29
C LEU A 190 -3.65 -7.42 9.10
N PHE A 191 -4.48 -7.14 10.10
CA PHE A 191 -5.54 -6.13 10.02
C PHE A 191 -5.00 -4.69 10.00
N LYS A 192 -3.86 -4.43 10.64
CA LYS A 192 -3.17 -3.14 10.56
C LYS A 192 -2.62 -2.90 9.16
N GLU A 193 -1.98 -3.89 8.55
CA GLU A 193 -1.51 -3.78 7.16
C GLU A 193 -2.67 -3.74 6.16
N ALA A 194 -3.77 -4.47 6.43
CA ALA A 194 -5.00 -4.38 5.64
C ALA A 194 -5.59 -2.95 5.70
N LEU A 195 -5.61 -2.32 6.88
CA LEU A 195 -6.06 -0.94 7.04
C LEU A 195 -5.13 0.07 6.36
N LYS A 196 -3.81 -0.14 6.46
CA LYS A 196 -2.81 0.66 5.76
C LYS A 196 -3.03 0.65 4.26
N THR A 197 -3.09 -0.54 3.66
CA THR A 197 -3.18 -0.73 2.21
C THR A 197 -4.58 -0.42 1.67
N GLY A 198 -5.63 -0.80 2.40
CA GLY A 198 -7.03 -0.75 1.96
C GLY A 198 -7.79 0.52 2.35
N PHE A 199 -7.19 1.40 3.16
CA PHE A 199 -7.80 2.66 3.56
C PHE A 199 -6.82 3.83 3.47
N PHE A 200 -5.68 3.80 4.18
CA PHE A 200 -4.77 4.96 4.21
C PHE A 200 -4.08 5.21 2.87
N GLU A 201 -3.40 4.19 2.33
CA GLU A 201 -2.75 4.27 1.01
C GLU A 201 -3.80 4.39 -0.09
N TYR A 202 -4.93 3.69 0.05
CA TYR A 202 -6.01 3.73 -0.92
C TYR A 202 -6.65 5.12 -1.08
N GLN A 203 -6.82 5.86 0.03
CA GLN A 203 -7.19 7.27 0.00
C GLN A 203 -6.07 8.15 -0.58
N SER A 204 -4.81 7.86 -0.26
CA SER A 204 -3.69 8.61 -0.82
C SER A 204 -3.64 8.51 -2.35
N TYR A 205 -3.93 7.33 -2.94
CA TYR A 205 -4.03 7.19 -4.39
C TYR A 205 -5.14 8.03 -5.00
N ARG A 206 -6.33 8.07 -4.36
CA ARG A 206 -7.43 8.95 -4.78
C ARG A 206 -7.01 10.43 -4.72
N ASP A 207 -6.37 10.85 -3.63
CA ASP A 207 -5.96 12.25 -3.45
C ASP A 207 -4.91 12.68 -4.48
N LYS A 208 -3.95 11.79 -4.78
CA LYS A 208 -2.98 12.00 -5.86
C LYS A 208 -3.65 12.08 -7.22
N TYR A 209 -4.60 11.19 -7.51
CA TYR A 209 -5.35 11.21 -8.76
C TYR A 209 -6.13 12.52 -8.93
N ARG A 210 -6.78 13.00 -7.86
CA ARG A 210 -7.47 14.30 -7.82
C ARG A 210 -6.50 15.46 -8.11
N GLU A 211 -5.31 15.45 -7.52
CA GLU A 211 -4.27 16.45 -7.77
C GLU A 211 -3.80 16.45 -9.24
N LEU A 212 -3.52 15.26 -9.79
CA LEU A 212 -3.10 15.11 -11.19
C LEU A 212 -4.19 15.52 -12.19
N CYS A 213 -5.46 15.38 -11.82
CA CYS A 213 -6.59 15.82 -12.63
C CYS A 213 -6.92 17.32 -12.48
N GLY A 214 -6.23 18.05 -11.61
CA GLY A 214 -6.50 19.47 -11.36
C GLY A 214 -7.76 19.75 -10.53
N GLY A 215 -8.24 18.76 -9.76
CA GLY A 215 -9.43 18.87 -8.91
C GLY A 215 -10.51 17.82 -9.20
N ASP A 216 -11.62 17.90 -8.47
CA ASP A 216 -12.66 16.85 -8.51
C ASP A 216 -13.32 16.71 -9.88
N THR A 217 -13.61 17.82 -10.56
CA THR A 217 -14.29 17.81 -11.87
C THR A 217 -13.43 17.23 -12.99
N GLY A 218 -12.10 17.23 -12.83
CA GLY A 218 -11.17 16.63 -13.79
C GLY A 218 -11.11 15.10 -13.71
N MET A 219 -11.56 14.51 -12.61
CA MET A 219 -11.55 13.07 -12.40
C MET A 219 -12.57 12.37 -13.29
N HIS A 220 -12.24 11.16 -13.75
CA HIS A 220 -13.13 10.35 -14.56
C HIS A 220 -14.21 9.68 -13.72
N VAL A 221 -15.47 9.83 -14.14
CA VAL A 221 -16.63 9.29 -13.39
C VAL A 221 -16.50 7.80 -13.10
N ASP A 222 -16.16 6.96 -14.09
CA ASP A 222 -16.10 5.51 -13.88
C ASP A 222 -15.01 5.09 -12.89
N LEU A 223 -13.87 5.81 -12.88
CA LEU A 223 -12.78 5.50 -11.95
C LEU A 223 -13.10 5.94 -10.53
N VAL A 224 -13.72 7.12 -10.37
CA VAL A 224 -14.19 7.61 -9.07
C VAL A 224 -15.21 6.63 -8.48
N PHE A 225 -16.21 6.20 -9.25
CA PHE A 225 -17.24 5.31 -8.74
C PHE A 225 -16.76 3.87 -8.57
N LYS A 226 -15.81 3.40 -9.40
CA LYS A 226 -15.07 2.15 -9.14
C LYS A 226 -14.38 2.24 -7.77
N TRP A 227 -13.62 3.30 -7.51
CA TRP A 227 -12.91 3.50 -6.25
C TRP A 227 -13.86 3.55 -5.04
N ILE A 228 -14.98 4.28 -5.14
CA ILE A 228 -15.96 4.39 -4.03
C ILE A 228 -16.56 3.02 -3.71
N GLU A 229 -16.96 2.27 -4.75
CA GLU A 229 -17.55 0.94 -4.60
C GLU A 229 -16.57 -0.04 -3.94
N THR A 230 -15.33 -0.09 -4.42
CA THR A 230 -14.30 -0.97 -3.87
C THR A 230 -13.84 -0.53 -2.49
N GLN A 231 -13.75 0.78 -2.20
CA GLN A 231 -13.42 1.29 -0.87
C GLN A 231 -14.47 0.86 0.16
N ALA A 232 -15.76 0.90 -0.20
CA ALA A 232 -16.84 0.44 0.68
C ALA A 232 -16.70 -1.05 1.02
N ILE A 233 -16.46 -1.89 0.01
CA ILE A 233 -16.31 -3.33 0.20
C ILE A 233 -15.06 -3.65 1.03
N ILE A 234 -13.91 -3.07 0.67
CA ILE A 234 -12.62 -3.29 1.36
C ILE A 234 -12.70 -2.87 2.83
N LEU A 235 -13.38 -1.76 3.13
CA LEU A 235 -13.47 -1.24 4.49
C LEU A 235 -14.52 -1.98 5.34
N SER A 236 -15.51 -2.64 4.71
CA SER A 236 -16.65 -3.26 5.41
C SER A 236 -16.28 -4.27 6.52
N PRO A 237 -15.18 -5.05 6.46
CA PRO A 237 -14.79 -5.92 7.57
C PRO A 237 -14.38 -5.14 8.83
N ILE A 238 -13.87 -3.91 8.67
CA ILE A 238 -13.40 -3.05 9.77
C ILE A 238 -14.51 -2.07 10.19
N CYS A 239 -15.10 -1.33 9.24
CA CYS A 239 -16.16 -0.35 9.49
C CYS A 239 -17.42 -0.71 8.68
N PRO A 240 -18.20 -1.73 9.11
CA PRO A 240 -19.34 -2.23 8.35
C PRO A 240 -20.47 -1.20 8.23
N HIS A 241 -20.68 -0.34 9.23
CA HIS A 241 -21.78 0.62 9.21
C HIS A 241 -21.51 1.75 8.21
N ILE A 242 -20.26 2.25 8.16
CA ILE A 242 -19.81 3.19 7.13
C ILE A 242 -19.87 2.55 5.75
N GLY A 243 -19.39 1.30 5.60
CA GLY A 243 -19.46 0.56 4.34
C GLY A 243 -20.90 0.45 3.82
N GLU A 244 -21.84 0.05 4.69
CA GLU A 244 -23.27 -0.04 4.37
C GLU A 244 -23.88 1.33 4.03
N GLN A 245 -23.50 2.38 4.75
CA GLN A 245 -23.98 3.75 4.46
C GLN A 245 -23.49 4.25 3.09
N ILE A 246 -22.23 3.99 2.74
CA ILE A 246 -21.72 4.29 1.38
C ILE A 246 -22.52 3.50 0.34
N TRP A 247 -22.77 2.21 0.60
CA TRP A 247 -23.55 1.34 -0.28
C TRP A 247 -24.96 1.88 -0.55
N GLN A 248 -25.63 2.38 0.49
CA GLN A 248 -26.93 3.02 0.40
C GLN A 248 -26.88 4.36 -0.37
N ILE A 249 -25.85 5.19 -0.15
CA ILE A 249 -25.64 6.43 -0.90
C ILE A 249 -25.49 6.15 -2.40
N LEU A 250 -24.83 5.04 -2.77
CA LEU A 250 -24.71 4.59 -4.15
C LEU A 250 -26.03 4.03 -4.74
N GLY A 251 -27.09 3.90 -3.95
CA GLY A 251 -28.38 3.37 -4.39
C GLY A 251 -28.40 1.85 -4.59
N LYS A 252 -27.43 1.13 -4.01
CA LYS A 252 -27.37 -0.34 -4.07
C LYS A 252 -28.44 -0.93 -3.14
N LYS A 253 -29.11 -1.99 -3.57
CA LYS A 253 -30.30 -2.54 -2.88
C LYS A 253 -30.00 -3.67 -1.89
N ASN A 254 -28.92 -4.41 -2.10
CA ASN A 254 -28.52 -5.52 -1.23
C ASN A 254 -27.62 -5.02 -0.11
N LEU A 255 -27.51 -5.79 0.97
CA LEU A 255 -26.53 -5.51 2.03
C LEU A 255 -25.11 -5.74 1.51
N ILE A 256 -24.16 -4.91 1.93
CA ILE A 256 -22.76 -5.02 1.49
C ILE A 256 -22.12 -6.34 1.92
N VAL A 257 -22.58 -6.91 3.05
CA VAL A 257 -22.10 -8.22 3.55
C VAL A 257 -22.39 -9.39 2.60
N CYS A 258 -23.33 -9.22 1.67
CA CYS A 258 -23.65 -10.21 0.65
C CYS A 258 -22.80 -10.07 -0.62
N GLU A 259 -22.00 -9.01 -0.72
CA GLU A 259 -21.17 -8.73 -1.89
C GLU A 259 -19.86 -9.52 -1.83
N ARG A 260 -19.31 -9.79 -3.02
CA ARG A 260 -18.03 -10.48 -3.14
C ARG A 260 -16.88 -9.49 -3.03
N TRP A 261 -15.71 -9.99 -2.64
CA TRP A 261 -14.48 -9.22 -2.75
C TRP A 261 -14.26 -8.73 -4.20
N PRO A 262 -13.77 -7.50 -4.44
CA PRO A 262 -13.66 -6.97 -5.80
C PRO A 262 -12.68 -7.77 -6.66
N LEU A 263 -13.11 -8.15 -7.86
CA LEU A 263 -12.25 -8.77 -8.86
C LEU A 263 -11.58 -7.70 -9.71
N VAL A 264 -10.25 -7.73 -9.76
CA VAL A 264 -9.43 -6.74 -10.46
C VAL A 264 -8.41 -7.38 -11.36
N ALA A 265 -8.02 -6.65 -12.42
CA ALA A 265 -6.97 -7.08 -13.33
C ALA A 265 -5.61 -7.16 -12.62
N GLU A 266 -4.68 -7.94 -13.18
CA GLU A 266 -3.30 -7.95 -12.71
C GLU A 266 -2.66 -6.56 -12.90
N PRO A 267 -2.04 -5.99 -11.86
CA PRO A 267 -1.36 -4.71 -11.99
C PRO A 267 -0.21 -4.76 -13.00
N ASN A 268 -0.13 -3.75 -13.85
CA ASN A 268 0.99 -3.53 -14.75
C ASN A 268 2.19 -2.94 -13.96
N PRO A 269 3.32 -3.67 -13.84
CA PRO A 269 4.50 -3.18 -13.14
C PRO A 269 5.17 -1.99 -13.84
N ILE A 270 5.01 -1.83 -15.16
CA ILE A 270 5.56 -0.70 -15.91
C ILE A 270 4.85 0.59 -15.50
N THR A 271 3.52 0.58 -15.46
CA THR A 271 2.71 1.74 -15.03
C THR A 271 3.00 2.16 -13.59
N ALA A 272 3.25 1.19 -12.70
CA ALA A 272 3.71 1.50 -11.33
C ALA A 272 5.07 2.22 -11.32
N LYS A 273 6.00 1.78 -12.18
CA LYS A 273 7.32 2.41 -12.33
C LYS A 273 7.25 3.80 -12.98
N GLU A 274 6.34 4.01 -13.91
CA GLU A 274 6.09 5.34 -14.50
C GLU A 274 5.56 6.33 -13.43
N ALA A 275 4.66 5.88 -12.57
CA ALA A 275 4.12 6.69 -11.46
C ALA A 275 5.22 7.05 -10.44
N GLU A 276 6.02 6.07 -10.02
CA GLU A 276 7.17 6.27 -9.12
C GLU A 276 8.17 7.29 -9.72
N PHE A 277 8.44 7.17 -11.02
CA PHE A 277 9.31 8.09 -11.75
C PHE A 277 8.81 9.54 -11.73
N ILE A 278 7.51 9.78 -11.99
CA ILE A 278 6.95 11.13 -11.92
C ILE A 278 7.02 11.70 -10.50
N GLU A 279 6.71 10.90 -9.48
CA GLU A 279 6.78 11.35 -8.08
C GLU A 279 8.20 11.76 -7.69
N ASP A 280 9.20 10.93 -8.03
CA ASP A 280 10.59 11.20 -7.69
C ASP A 280 11.18 12.35 -8.52
N ALA A 281 10.84 12.44 -9.81
CA ALA A 281 11.20 13.58 -10.64
C ALA A 281 10.66 14.89 -10.05
N MET A 282 9.39 14.93 -9.64
CA MET A 282 8.79 16.12 -9.05
C MET A 282 9.37 16.51 -7.69
N LYS A 283 9.73 15.53 -6.85
CA LYS A 283 10.47 15.80 -5.59
C LYS A 283 11.81 16.46 -5.89
N GLU A 284 12.57 15.93 -6.85
CA GLU A 284 13.86 16.48 -7.26
C GLU A 284 13.71 17.87 -7.89
N PHE A 285 12.70 18.07 -8.74
CA PHE A 285 12.45 19.37 -9.37
C PHE A 285 12.15 20.44 -8.32
N ARG A 286 11.23 20.17 -7.37
CA ARG A 286 10.93 21.07 -6.26
C ARG A 286 12.17 21.35 -5.39
N ALA A 287 13.00 20.34 -5.13
CA ALA A 287 14.25 20.52 -4.38
C ALA A 287 15.24 21.44 -5.11
N ARG A 288 15.39 21.29 -6.43
CA ARG A 288 16.24 22.16 -7.25
C ARG A 288 15.68 23.57 -7.36
N LEU A 289 14.37 23.74 -7.50
CA LEU A 289 13.72 25.05 -7.51
C LEU A 289 14.01 25.82 -6.23
N LYS A 290 13.92 25.14 -5.07
CA LYS A 290 14.26 25.71 -3.76
C LYS A 290 15.73 26.13 -3.67
N ASN A 291 16.63 25.33 -4.22
CA ASN A 291 18.07 25.67 -4.25
C ASN A 291 18.38 26.83 -5.21
N HIS A 292 17.63 26.94 -6.31
CA HIS A 292 17.75 28.03 -7.27
C HIS A 292 17.27 29.36 -6.69
N THR A 293 16.12 29.37 -6.01
CA THR A 293 15.54 30.58 -5.39
C THR A 293 16.24 31.01 -4.10
N ASN A 294 16.75 30.05 -3.32
CA ASN A 294 17.48 30.31 -2.07
C ASN A 294 18.88 29.68 -2.09
N PRO A 295 19.83 30.26 -2.84
CA PRO A 295 21.19 29.75 -2.87
C PRO A 295 21.87 29.95 -1.50
N LYS A 296 22.22 28.85 -0.83
CA LYS A 296 23.00 28.89 0.42
C LYS A 296 24.42 29.41 0.15
N LYS A 297 24.63 30.73 0.15
CA LYS A 297 25.99 31.31 0.18
C LYS A 297 26.43 31.58 1.63
N LYS A 298 27.56 30.99 2.02
CA LYS A 298 28.34 31.45 3.18
C LYS A 298 28.85 32.86 2.88
N GLY A 299 28.36 33.86 3.60
CA GLY A 299 29.05 35.14 3.78
C GLY A 299 28.62 36.34 2.92
N ASN A 300 27.55 36.25 2.11
CA ASN A 300 26.96 37.43 1.44
C ASN A 300 25.43 37.40 1.55
N PRO A 301 24.74 38.56 1.63
CA PRO A 301 23.29 38.60 1.75
C PRO A 301 22.63 37.88 0.58
N ALA A 302 21.59 37.09 0.89
CA ALA A 302 20.82 36.35 -0.09
C ALA A 302 20.24 37.32 -1.12
N VAL A 303 20.77 37.27 -2.35
CA VAL A 303 20.10 37.91 -3.48
C VAL A 303 18.91 37.02 -3.78
N VAL A 304 17.71 37.47 -3.39
CA VAL A 304 16.45 36.84 -3.80
C VAL A 304 16.38 36.99 -5.31
N SER A 305 16.69 35.92 -6.05
CA SER A 305 16.52 35.93 -7.50
C SER A 305 15.02 35.86 -7.79
N ALA A 306 14.55 36.65 -8.77
CA ALA A 306 13.19 36.52 -9.29
C ALA A 306 12.90 35.04 -9.65
N PRO A 307 11.65 34.57 -9.44
CA PRO A 307 11.28 33.19 -9.75
C PRO A 307 11.55 32.88 -11.23
N PRO A 308 12.05 31.67 -11.54
CA PRO A 308 12.30 31.28 -12.92
C PRO A 308 10.98 31.14 -13.68
N THR A 309 10.97 31.52 -14.97
CA THR A 309 9.79 31.37 -15.84
C THR A 309 9.93 30.19 -16.80
N GLU A 310 11.18 29.80 -17.12
CA GLU A 310 11.46 28.70 -18.04
C GLU A 310 12.36 27.63 -17.41
N ALA A 311 12.20 26.38 -17.83
CA ALA A 311 13.11 25.31 -17.47
C ALA A 311 13.40 24.33 -18.62
N ILE A 312 14.53 23.65 -18.54
CA ILE A 312 14.87 22.52 -19.42
C ILE A 312 15.07 21.29 -18.56
N ILE A 313 14.31 20.23 -18.86
CA ILE A 313 14.46 18.89 -18.28
C ILE A 313 15.35 18.07 -19.21
N TYR A 314 16.40 17.50 -18.65
CA TYR A 314 17.30 16.59 -19.34
C TYR A 314 16.98 15.15 -18.94
N VAL A 315 16.81 14.28 -19.95
CA VAL A 315 16.60 12.85 -19.78
C VAL A 315 17.74 12.07 -20.42
N ALA A 316 18.14 10.96 -19.79
CA ALA A 316 19.13 10.05 -20.36
C ALA A 316 18.45 8.71 -20.71
N LYS A 317 18.57 8.27 -21.96
CA LYS A 317 18.09 6.95 -22.40
C LYS A 317 18.93 5.81 -21.84
N GLU A 318 20.23 6.01 -21.79
CA GLU A 318 21.20 5.05 -21.31
C GLU A 318 22.08 5.69 -20.24
N TYR A 319 22.58 4.87 -19.33
CA TYR A 319 23.59 5.32 -18.38
C TYR A 319 24.84 5.87 -19.10
N PRO A 320 25.57 6.84 -18.52
CA PRO A 320 26.91 7.20 -18.95
C PRO A 320 27.82 5.98 -19.13
N SER A 321 28.82 6.08 -20.01
CA SER A 321 29.69 4.96 -20.41
C SER A 321 30.30 4.21 -19.22
N TRP A 322 30.79 4.93 -18.20
CA TRP A 322 31.37 4.32 -17.01
C TRP A 322 30.35 3.62 -16.10
N GLN A 323 29.11 4.13 -16.03
CA GLN A 323 28.03 3.50 -15.24
C GLN A 323 27.50 2.25 -15.92
N ARG A 324 27.38 2.26 -17.26
CA ARG A 324 27.07 1.05 -18.05
C ARG A 324 28.09 -0.05 -17.79
N GLU A 325 29.37 0.28 -17.82
CA GLU A 325 30.42 -0.71 -17.59
C GLU A 325 30.36 -1.31 -16.18
N VAL A 326 30.08 -0.49 -15.15
CA VAL A 326 29.81 -0.97 -13.79
C VAL A 326 28.58 -1.89 -13.75
N LEU A 327 27.47 -1.51 -14.40
CA LEU A 327 26.25 -2.33 -14.44
C LEU A 327 26.44 -3.64 -15.19
N THR A 328 27.23 -3.68 -16.27
CA THR A 328 27.59 -4.92 -16.96
C THR A 328 28.31 -5.87 -16.01
N ILE A 329 29.28 -5.35 -15.25
CA ILE A 329 30.04 -6.14 -14.28
C ILE A 329 29.13 -6.63 -13.16
N LEU A 330 28.25 -5.78 -12.63
CA LEU A 330 27.28 -6.17 -11.60
C LEU A 330 26.31 -7.24 -12.11
N ASN A 331 25.81 -7.12 -13.35
CA ASN A 331 24.93 -8.14 -13.95
C ASN A 331 25.64 -9.49 -14.10
N GLN A 332 26.91 -9.50 -14.49
CA GLN A 332 27.72 -10.73 -14.57
C GLN A 332 27.88 -11.34 -13.17
N LEU A 333 28.32 -10.55 -12.19
CA LEU A 333 28.51 -11.03 -10.82
C LEU A 333 27.20 -11.53 -10.18
N TYR A 334 26.07 -10.91 -10.50
CA TYR A 334 24.75 -11.33 -10.03
C TYR A 334 24.31 -12.66 -10.64
N SER A 335 24.56 -12.85 -11.94
CA SER A 335 24.24 -14.08 -12.66
C SER A 335 25.11 -15.24 -12.20
N ASP A 336 26.40 -14.99 -11.98
CA ASP A 336 27.37 -15.97 -11.48
C ASP A 336 27.11 -16.35 -10.01
N GLY A 337 26.52 -15.42 -9.24
CA GLY A 337 26.23 -15.57 -7.81
C GLY A 337 24.86 -16.16 -7.47
N HIS A 338 24.14 -16.77 -8.43
CA HIS A 338 22.80 -17.32 -8.22
C HIS A 338 21.79 -16.29 -7.65
N ASP A 339 21.66 -15.15 -8.33
CA ASP A 339 20.76 -14.05 -7.93
C ASP A 339 21.17 -13.32 -6.64
N GLU A 340 22.46 -13.37 -6.29
CA GLU A 340 23.07 -12.59 -5.20
C GLU A 340 24.34 -11.85 -5.67
N LEU A 341 24.49 -10.59 -5.24
CA LEU A 341 25.72 -9.84 -5.47
C LEU A 341 26.77 -10.17 -4.40
N PRO A 342 28.05 -10.35 -4.78
CA PRO A 342 29.12 -10.63 -3.83
C PRO A 342 29.46 -9.41 -2.94
N ASP A 343 30.34 -9.63 -1.97
CA ASP A 343 30.80 -8.59 -1.05
C ASP A 343 31.45 -7.40 -1.76
N ASN A 344 31.33 -6.22 -1.15
CA ASN A 344 31.86 -4.96 -1.70
C ASN A 344 33.37 -5.03 -2.00
N LYS A 345 34.12 -5.88 -1.29
CA LYS A 345 35.55 -6.12 -1.56
C LYS A 345 35.78 -6.78 -2.93
N VAL A 346 34.99 -7.81 -3.26
CA VAL A 346 35.09 -8.54 -4.52
C VAL A 346 34.67 -7.65 -5.68
N ILE A 347 33.55 -6.92 -5.52
CA ILE A 347 33.08 -5.96 -6.52
C ILE A 347 34.15 -4.89 -6.77
N SER A 348 34.70 -4.29 -5.71
CA SER A 348 35.74 -3.25 -5.83
C SER A 348 36.99 -3.76 -6.57
N GLN A 349 37.47 -4.97 -6.24
CA GLN A 349 38.60 -5.58 -6.95
C GLN A 349 38.34 -5.78 -8.44
N ARG A 350 37.13 -6.25 -8.81
CA ARG A 350 36.76 -6.45 -10.21
C ARG A 350 36.66 -5.12 -10.96
N LEU A 351 36.10 -4.08 -10.35
CA LEU A 351 35.99 -2.74 -10.94
C LEU A 351 37.36 -2.07 -11.11
N LEU A 352 38.30 -2.27 -10.18
CA LEU A 352 39.66 -1.72 -10.28
C LEU A 352 40.53 -2.41 -11.34
N ALA A 353 40.17 -3.63 -11.74
CA ALA A 353 40.83 -4.35 -12.82
C ALA A 353 40.58 -3.69 -14.20
N GLU A 354 39.45 -2.99 -14.37
CA GLU A 354 39.09 -2.33 -15.62
C GLU A 354 39.77 -0.96 -15.75
N ALA A 355 40.58 -0.80 -16.81
CA ALA A 355 41.41 0.40 -17.01
C ALA A 355 40.59 1.68 -17.25
N SER A 356 39.45 1.54 -17.92
CA SER A 356 38.42 2.56 -18.20
C SER A 356 37.87 3.22 -16.92
N LEU A 357 37.66 2.43 -15.86
CA LEU A 357 37.05 2.88 -14.61
C LEU A 357 38.05 3.54 -13.64
N LYS A 358 39.36 3.42 -13.87
CA LYS A 358 40.39 3.98 -12.97
C LYS A 358 40.27 5.49 -12.76
N LYS A 359 39.88 6.24 -13.81
CA LYS A 359 39.70 7.70 -13.74
C LYS A 359 38.49 8.12 -12.89
N VAL A 360 37.50 7.22 -12.74
CA VAL A 360 36.24 7.46 -12.01
C VAL A 360 36.11 6.58 -10.77
N ALA A 361 37.19 5.95 -10.30
CA ALA A 361 37.16 4.97 -9.20
C ALA A 361 36.56 5.51 -7.89
N LYS A 362 36.64 6.83 -7.63
CA LYS A 362 35.97 7.45 -6.47
C LYS A 362 34.43 7.47 -6.56
N ARG A 363 33.88 7.38 -7.77
CA ARG A 363 32.43 7.43 -8.07
C ARG A 363 31.81 6.06 -8.26
N THR A 364 32.60 5.02 -8.54
CA THR A 364 32.09 3.67 -8.83
C THR A 364 31.45 3.01 -7.60
N MET A 365 32.10 3.01 -6.44
CA MET A 365 31.54 2.36 -5.24
C MET A 365 30.28 3.02 -4.68
N PRO A 366 30.16 4.38 -4.63
CA PRO A 366 28.88 5.02 -4.31
C PRO A 366 27.75 4.60 -5.26
N PHE A 367 28.05 4.46 -6.56
CA PHE A 367 27.07 3.99 -7.54
C PHE A 367 26.70 2.52 -7.32
N VAL A 368 27.66 1.64 -7.04
CA VAL A 368 27.39 0.24 -6.66
C VAL A 368 26.47 0.17 -5.44
N GLN A 369 26.75 0.97 -4.41
CA GLN A 369 25.93 0.98 -3.20
C GLN A 369 24.48 1.38 -3.49
N MET A 370 24.29 2.41 -4.30
CA MET A 370 22.97 2.83 -4.78
C MET A 370 22.26 1.71 -5.56
N ILE A 371 22.97 0.99 -6.43
CA ILE A 371 22.39 -0.14 -7.18
C ILE A 371 22.03 -1.30 -6.24
N LYS A 372 22.85 -1.61 -5.21
CA LYS A 372 22.53 -2.63 -4.21
C LYS A 372 21.28 -2.29 -3.40
N GLU A 373 21.13 -1.02 -3.01
CA GLU A 373 19.92 -0.53 -2.33
C GLU A 373 18.69 -0.66 -3.23
N ASN A 374 18.80 -0.25 -4.50
CA ASN A 374 17.71 -0.40 -5.46
C ASN A 374 17.38 -1.88 -5.77
N LEU A 375 18.38 -2.76 -5.83
CA LEU A 375 18.22 -4.20 -6.05
C LEU A 375 17.46 -4.85 -4.89
N ALA A 376 17.74 -4.43 -3.65
CA ALA A 376 17.03 -4.91 -2.47
C ALA A 376 15.56 -4.45 -2.45
N LEU A 377 15.27 -3.25 -2.95
CA LEU A 377 13.93 -2.66 -2.96
C LEU A 377 13.07 -3.09 -4.16
N HIS A 378 13.68 -3.28 -5.33
CA HIS A 378 12.97 -3.42 -6.60
C HIS A 378 13.36 -4.67 -7.38
N GLY A 379 14.22 -5.52 -6.82
CA GLY A 379 14.70 -6.74 -7.46
C GLY A 379 15.52 -6.46 -8.72
N ARG A 380 15.64 -7.48 -9.58
CA ARG A 380 16.52 -7.51 -10.75
C ARG A 380 16.41 -6.30 -11.70
N GLY A 381 15.26 -5.64 -11.75
CA GLY A 381 15.06 -4.43 -12.57
C GLY A 381 16.02 -3.28 -12.23
N ALA A 382 16.59 -3.26 -11.01
CA ALA A 382 17.61 -2.29 -10.62
C ALA A 382 18.93 -2.41 -11.41
N LEU A 383 19.17 -3.55 -12.07
CA LEU A 383 20.35 -3.81 -12.89
C LEU A 383 20.11 -3.51 -14.38
N ASP A 384 18.92 -3.02 -14.74
CA ASP A 384 18.62 -2.66 -16.13
C ASP A 384 19.49 -1.47 -16.60
N MET A 385 19.88 -1.49 -17.88
CA MET A 385 20.76 -0.49 -18.48
C MET A 385 20.07 0.84 -18.84
N GLY A 386 18.77 0.91 -18.61
CA GLY A 386 17.92 2.05 -18.92
C GLY A 386 16.49 1.82 -18.39
N CYS A 387 15.62 2.81 -18.54
CA CYS A 387 14.21 2.67 -18.17
C CYS A 387 13.47 1.75 -19.15
N ARG A 388 12.52 0.97 -18.62
CA ARG A 388 11.63 0.11 -19.44
C ARG A 388 10.46 0.87 -20.09
N PHE A 389 10.38 2.17 -19.91
CA PHE A 389 9.38 3.06 -20.45
C PHE A 389 10.06 4.33 -21.00
N ASP A 390 9.37 5.04 -21.90
CA ASP A 390 9.88 6.29 -22.45
C ASP A 390 9.68 7.43 -21.44
N GLN A 391 10.79 7.83 -20.81
CA GLN A 391 10.81 8.91 -19.82
C GLN A 391 10.33 10.25 -20.38
N ALA A 392 10.67 10.55 -21.64
CA ALA A 392 10.32 11.82 -22.25
C ALA A 392 8.82 11.86 -22.54
N ASP A 393 8.23 10.77 -23.02
CA ASP A 393 6.79 10.68 -23.24
C ASP A 393 6.02 10.76 -21.93
N VAL A 394 6.46 10.07 -20.87
CA VAL A 394 5.84 10.17 -19.54
C VAL A 394 5.88 11.61 -19.00
N LEU A 395 7.00 12.33 -19.16
CA LEU A 395 7.09 13.74 -18.79
C LEU A 395 6.21 14.64 -19.66
N ARG A 396 6.10 14.37 -20.97
CA ARG A 396 5.23 15.14 -21.89
C ARG A 396 3.76 14.94 -21.56
N GLU A 397 3.33 13.71 -21.27
CA GLU A 397 1.95 13.40 -20.86
C GLU A 397 1.55 14.13 -19.57
N ASN A 398 2.52 14.46 -18.70
CA ASN A 398 2.31 15.16 -17.43
C ASN A 398 2.78 16.63 -17.45
N MET A 399 2.95 17.24 -18.63
CA MET A 399 3.54 18.57 -18.75
C MET A 399 2.74 19.65 -18.02
N ASP A 400 1.41 19.64 -18.13
CA ASP A 400 0.54 20.62 -17.48
C ASP A 400 0.67 20.55 -15.95
N TYR A 401 0.73 19.33 -15.40
CA TYR A 401 0.96 19.10 -13.98
C TYR A 401 2.31 19.69 -13.52
N ILE A 402 3.37 19.47 -14.30
CA ILE A 402 4.72 19.99 -14.03
C ILE A 402 4.73 21.53 -14.06
N LEU A 403 4.13 22.15 -15.09
CA LEU A 403 4.08 23.60 -15.25
C LEU A 403 3.35 24.28 -14.09
N VAL A 404 2.16 23.77 -13.74
CA VAL A 404 1.34 24.33 -12.66
C VAL A 404 2.03 24.18 -11.30
N ASN A 405 2.60 23.01 -11.00
CA ASN A 405 3.20 22.75 -9.69
C ASN A 405 4.55 23.43 -9.46
N LEU A 406 5.26 23.78 -10.53
CA LEU A 406 6.53 24.49 -10.45
C LEU A 406 6.39 25.98 -10.75
N GLU A 407 5.16 26.46 -11.03
CA GLU A 407 4.86 27.85 -11.39
C GLU A 407 5.69 28.36 -12.58
N LEU A 408 5.85 27.51 -13.61
CA LEU A 408 6.63 27.81 -14.81
C LEU A 408 5.72 28.13 -15.99
N GLU A 409 6.18 29.00 -16.89
CA GLU A 409 5.49 29.33 -18.14
C GLU A 409 5.86 28.35 -19.26
N LYS A 410 7.10 27.85 -19.26
CA LYS A 410 7.60 26.97 -20.33
C LYS A 410 8.62 25.95 -19.83
N VAL A 411 8.43 24.70 -20.22
CA VAL A 411 9.36 23.60 -19.97
C VAL A 411 9.70 22.91 -21.28
N GLN A 412 10.99 22.68 -21.53
CA GLN A 412 11.48 21.87 -22.66
C GLN A 412 12.09 20.58 -22.15
N ILE A 413 11.90 19.47 -22.88
CA ILE A 413 12.53 18.19 -22.58
C ILE A 413 13.59 17.93 -23.65
N LYS A 414 14.83 17.68 -23.22
CA LYS A 414 15.97 17.35 -24.09
C LYS A 414 16.61 16.03 -23.70
N ASP A 415 17.00 15.25 -24.69
CA ASP A 415 17.77 14.03 -24.49
C ASP A 415 19.25 14.37 -24.34
N THR A 416 19.96 13.72 -23.42
CA THR A 416 21.41 13.96 -23.20
C THR A 416 22.29 13.65 -24.41
N SER A 417 21.78 12.91 -25.40
CA SER A 417 22.46 12.64 -26.68
C SER A 417 22.36 13.77 -27.71
N GLU A 418 21.54 14.80 -27.48
CA GLU A 418 21.43 15.94 -28.40
C GLU A 418 22.71 16.80 -28.43
N GLN A 419 22.99 17.41 -29.59
CA GLN A 419 24.16 18.27 -29.77
C GLN A 419 24.04 19.57 -28.96
N GLY A 420 25.14 19.99 -28.32
CA GLY A 420 25.23 21.28 -27.62
C GLY A 420 24.86 21.23 -26.13
N ILE A 421 24.69 20.05 -25.54
CA ILE A 421 24.49 19.90 -24.09
C ILE A 421 25.84 19.91 -23.37
N GLU A 422 25.91 20.63 -22.26
CA GLU A 422 27.11 20.70 -21.43
C GLU A 422 27.53 19.32 -20.91
N ALA A 423 28.81 18.99 -21.02
CA ALA A 423 29.36 17.70 -20.60
C ALA A 423 29.09 17.38 -19.11
N ASN A 424 28.98 18.40 -18.26
CA ASN A 424 28.60 18.24 -16.86
C ASN A 424 27.18 17.66 -16.74
N ILE A 425 26.20 18.24 -17.45
CA ILE A 425 24.80 17.80 -17.43
C ILE A 425 24.68 16.34 -17.89
N VAL A 426 25.41 15.97 -18.94
CA VAL A 426 25.43 14.59 -19.46
C VAL A 426 25.97 13.61 -18.42
N ASP A 427 27.00 14.00 -17.66
CA ASP A 427 27.66 13.12 -16.67
C ASP A 427 26.88 12.98 -15.35
N ILE A 428 25.97 13.91 -15.03
CA ILE A 428 25.13 13.85 -13.83
C ILE A 428 23.72 13.28 -14.10
N THR A 429 23.24 13.29 -15.34
CA THR A 429 21.91 12.79 -15.70
C THR A 429 21.94 11.28 -15.91
N CYS A 430 21.00 10.56 -15.28
CA CYS A 430 20.90 9.11 -15.37
C CYS A 430 19.48 8.69 -15.78
N PRO A 431 19.30 7.53 -16.44
CA PRO A 431 17.97 6.97 -16.68
C PRO A 431 17.17 6.86 -15.37
N GLY A 432 15.92 7.29 -15.41
CA GLY A 432 14.98 7.30 -14.29
C GLY A 432 15.19 8.47 -13.32
N ARG A 433 16.21 9.31 -13.54
CA ARG A 433 16.53 10.46 -12.70
C ARG A 433 16.77 11.69 -13.57
N PRO A 434 15.69 12.29 -14.09
CA PRO A 434 15.80 13.45 -14.96
C PRO A 434 16.28 14.65 -14.16
N ILE A 435 16.96 15.56 -14.84
CA ILE A 435 17.51 16.77 -14.22
C ILE A 435 16.85 17.99 -14.81
N ILE A 436 16.29 18.84 -13.96
CA ILE A 436 15.75 20.14 -14.36
C ILE A 436 16.75 21.26 -14.13
N MET A 437 16.87 22.16 -15.11
CA MET A 437 17.64 23.40 -15.04
C MET A 437 16.71 24.58 -15.27
N TYR A 438 16.73 25.53 -14.34
CA TYR A 438 15.87 26.71 -14.35
C TYR A 438 16.57 27.90 -15.00
N TYR A 439 15.82 28.68 -15.78
CA TYR A 439 16.29 29.85 -16.50
C TYR A 439 15.41 31.06 -16.20
N GLN A 440 16.03 32.24 -16.21
CA GLN A 440 15.32 33.51 -16.20
C GLN A 440 15.18 34.03 -17.64
N PRO A 441 14.09 34.74 -17.98
CA PRO A 441 14.01 35.41 -19.26
C PRO A 441 15.17 36.42 -19.35
N LYS A 442 15.90 36.41 -20.47
CA LYS A 442 16.77 37.53 -20.81
C LYS A 442 15.85 38.73 -21.00
N VAL A 443 15.88 39.69 -20.08
CA VAL A 443 15.30 41.01 -20.35
C VAL A 443 15.99 41.54 -21.59
N CYS A 444 15.28 41.63 -22.72
CA CYS A 444 15.75 42.37 -23.88
C CYS A 444 15.94 43.81 -23.41
N MET A 445 17.21 44.23 -23.26
CA MET A 445 17.56 45.65 -23.16
C MET A 445 17.39 46.33 -24.51
#